data_AF-A0A953MIN1-F1
#
_entry.id   AF-A0A953MIN1-F1
#
_cell.length_a   1.000
_cell.length_b   1.000
_cell.length_c   1.000
_cell.angle_alpha   90.00
_cell.angle_beta   90.00
_cell.angle_gamma   90.00
#
_symmetry.space_group_name_H-M   'P 1'
#
loop_
_entity.id
_entity.type
_entity.pdbx_description
1 polymer ?
#
loop_
_entity_poly.entity_id
_entity_poly.type
_entity_poly.pdbx_seq_one_letter_code
_entity_poly.pdbx_strand_id
1 'polypeptide(L)'
;MKSLKIFIALTFLILSVNAQNYLEKELSGYTNPDELVTLSETIPFNKAVDVLSKVSEKLTGKKIVSTMQIETPIGIQIDKMPYMKALLIIVQYNNLQFEERA
;
A
#
# COMPACT_ATOMS: atom_id res chain seq x y z
N MET A 1 -31.54 4.78 25.21
CA MET A 1 -30.57 5.65 24.49
C MET A 1 -29.13 5.13 24.53
N LYS A 2 -28.62 4.57 25.65
CA LYS A 2 -27.24 4.04 25.73
C LYS A 2 -27.03 2.82 24.81
N SER A 3 -28.00 1.92 24.74
CA SER A 3 -28.00 0.75 23.84
C SER A 3 -27.99 1.12 22.35
N LEU A 4 -28.70 2.18 21.95
CA LEU A 4 -28.72 2.65 20.56
C LEU A 4 -27.38 3.24 20.11
N LYS A 5 -26.68 3.96 21.01
CA LYS A 5 -25.34 4.51 20.72
C LYS A 5 -24.29 3.40 20.54
N ILE A 6 -24.38 2.34 21.34
CA ILE A 6 -23.52 1.15 21.20
C ILE A 6 -23.77 0.45 19.87
N PHE A 7 -25.04 0.34 19.46
CA PHE A 7 -25.40 -0.27 18.19
C PHE A 7 -24.85 0.51 17.00
N ILE A 8 -24.97 1.84 17.01
CA ILE A 8 -24.42 2.71 15.95
C ILE A 8 -22.88 2.61 15.88
N ALA A 9 -22.20 2.57 17.02
CA ALA A 9 -20.74 2.41 17.07
C ALA A 9 -20.30 1.04 16.52
N LEU A 10 -21.06 -0.02 16.79
CA LEU A 10 -20.77 -1.36 16.30
C LEU A 10 -20.96 -1.45 14.78
N THR A 11 -21.99 -0.80 14.22
CA THR A 11 -22.24 -0.76 12.77
C THR A 11 -21.14 -0.02 12.02
N PHE A 12 -20.51 1.01 12.61
CA PHE A 12 -19.39 1.70 11.97
C PHE A 12 -18.13 0.83 11.86
N LEU A 13 -17.92 -0.11 12.79
CA LEU A 13 -16.73 -0.97 12.80
C LEU A 13 -16.75 -2.03 11.67
N ILE A 14 -17.92 -2.58 11.35
CA ILE A 14 -18.09 -3.61 10.31
C ILE A 14 -17.96 -3.06 8.88
N LEU A 15 -18.14 -1.76 8.66
CA LEU A 15 -17.97 -1.15 7.34
C LEU A 15 -16.50 -1.03 6.92
N SER A 16 -15.56 -0.93 7.87
CA SER A 16 -14.12 -0.82 7.58
C SER A 16 -13.48 -2.11 7.07
N VAL A 17 -14.08 -3.28 7.33
CA VAL A 17 -13.48 -4.59 6.98
C VAL A 17 -13.55 -4.88 5.47
N ASN A 18 -14.52 -4.32 4.76
CA ASN A 18 -14.71 -4.60 3.32
C ASN A 18 -13.70 -3.90 2.40
N ALA A 19 -13.02 -2.84 2.87
CA ALA A 19 -12.04 -2.11 2.06
C ALA A 19 -10.75 -2.91 1.82
N GLN A 20 -10.37 -3.82 2.73
CA GLN A 20 -9.15 -4.64 2.59
C GLN A 20 -9.28 -5.73 1.51
N ASN A 21 -10.45 -6.38 1.42
CA ASN A 21 -10.65 -7.50 0.48
C ASN A 21 -10.70 -7.07 -1.00
N TYR A 22 -11.04 -5.80 -1.28
CA TYR A 22 -11.11 -5.28 -2.65
C TYR A 22 -9.73 -5.23 -3.31
N LEU A 23 -8.71 -4.77 -2.57
CA LEU A 23 -7.32 -4.65 -3.02
C LEU A 23 -6.72 -6.00 -3.42
N GLU A 24 -6.95 -7.03 -2.61
CA GLU A 24 -6.40 -8.36 -2.88
C GLU A 24 -6.95 -8.94 -4.20
N LYS A 25 -8.22 -8.67 -4.50
CA LYS A 25 -8.89 -9.14 -5.72
C LYS A 25 -8.45 -8.39 -6.98
N GLU A 26 -8.22 -7.07 -6.91
CA GLU A 26 -7.66 -6.32 -8.05
C GLU A 26 -6.22 -6.77 -8.39
N LEU A 27 -5.48 -7.23 -7.38
CA LEU A 27 -4.08 -7.63 -7.52
C LEU A 27 -3.88 -9.13 -7.77
N SER A 28 -4.96 -9.93 -7.78
CA SER A 28 -4.91 -11.37 -8.07
C SER A 28 -4.99 -11.62 -9.58
N GLY A 29 -3.84 -11.82 -10.23
CA GLY A 29 -3.72 -12.09 -11.66
C GLY A 29 -2.32 -12.59 -12.05
N TYR A 30 -2.11 -12.86 -13.34
CA TYR A 30 -0.76 -13.16 -13.86
C TYR A 30 0.15 -11.97 -13.54
N THR A 31 1.23 -12.22 -12.80
CA THR A 31 2.21 -11.20 -12.42
C THR A 31 3.43 -11.33 -13.31
N ASN A 32 3.79 -10.26 -14.02
CA ASN A 32 5.02 -10.21 -14.79
C ASN A 32 6.22 -10.32 -13.83
N PRO A 33 7.19 -11.23 -14.05
CA PRO A 33 8.40 -11.31 -13.23
C PRO A 33 9.15 -9.98 -13.08
N ASP A 34 9.08 -9.10 -14.09
CA ASP A 34 9.71 -7.77 -14.06
C ASP A 34 9.06 -6.80 -13.08
N GLU A 35 7.85 -7.10 -12.60
CA GLU A 35 7.14 -6.31 -11.58
C GLU A 35 7.53 -6.72 -10.15
N LEU A 36 8.22 -7.85 -9.97
CA LEU A 36 8.52 -8.39 -8.65
C LEU A 36 9.63 -7.62 -7.97
N VAL A 37 9.38 -7.18 -6.74
CA VAL A 37 10.34 -6.50 -5.88
C VAL A 37 10.58 -7.25 -4.60
N THR A 38 11.75 -7.04 -4.00
CA THR A 38 12.10 -7.51 -2.67
C THR A 38 12.73 -6.35 -1.92
N LEU A 39 12.19 -6.02 -0.75
CA LEU A 39 12.60 -4.88 0.07
C LEU A 39 12.77 -5.35 1.52
N SER A 40 13.88 -4.96 2.14
CA SER A 40 14.12 -5.23 3.56
C SER A 40 13.20 -4.38 4.42
N GLU A 41 12.70 -4.94 5.53
CA GLU A 41 11.94 -4.19 6.54
C GLU A 41 12.66 -2.94 7.08
N THR A 42 14.00 -2.93 7.02
CA THR A 42 14.85 -1.84 7.54
C THR A 42 15.04 -0.69 6.55
N ILE A 43 14.62 -0.84 5.29
CA ILE A 43 14.80 0.22 4.29
C ILE A 43 13.95 1.46 4.69
N PRO A 44 14.53 2.68 4.64
CA PRO A 44 13.77 3.91 4.84
C PRO A 44 12.61 4.04 3.84
N PHE A 45 11.48 4.58 4.30
CA PHE A 45 10.28 4.74 3.48
C PHE A 45 10.54 5.49 2.17
N ASN A 46 11.23 6.64 2.23
CA ASN A 46 11.61 7.40 1.04
C ASN A 46 12.41 6.57 0.02
N LYS A 47 13.33 5.71 0.49
CA LYS A 47 14.11 4.81 -0.37
C LYS A 47 13.28 3.66 -0.92
N ALA A 48 12.33 3.12 -0.16
CA ALA A 48 11.37 2.16 -0.70
C ALA A 48 10.56 2.77 -1.85
N VAL A 49 10.03 3.98 -1.65
CA VAL A 49 9.29 4.71 -2.70
C VAL A 49 10.15 4.97 -3.92
N ASP A 50 11.42 5.39 -3.76
CA ASP A 50 12.35 5.59 -4.88
C ASP A 50 12.55 4.30 -5.71
N VAL A 51 12.70 3.14 -5.04
CA VAL A 51 12.86 1.85 -5.73
C VAL A 51 11.59 1.48 -6.50
N LEU A 52 10.42 1.59 -5.86
CA LEU A 52 9.13 1.30 -6.46
C LEU A 52 8.84 2.24 -7.65
N SER A 53 9.18 3.51 -7.51
CA SER A 53 9.03 4.53 -8.55
C SER A 53 9.83 4.19 -9.80
N LYS A 54 11.08 3.72 -9.66
CA LYS A 54 11.90 3.28 -10.80
C LYS A 54 11.29 2.10 -11.56
N VAL A 55 10.70 1.14 -10.83
CA VAL A 55 10.01 0.00 -11.45
C VAL A 55 8.76 0.48 -12.20
N SER A 56 7.96 1.36 -11.56
CA SER A 56 6.76 1.94 -12.17
C SER A 56 7.08 2.75 -13.43
N GLU A 57 8.11 3.59 -13.39
CA GLU A 57 8.55 4.40 -14.53
C GLU A 57 9.01 3.50 -15.68
N LYS A 58 9.78 2.44 -15.39
CA LYS A 58 10.26 1.49 -16.41
C LYS A 58 9.11 0.77 -17.11
N LEU A 59 8.08 0.36 -16.37
CA LEU A 59 7.01 -0.50 -16.89
C LEU A 59 5.82 0.29 -17.46
N THR A 60 5.53 1.45 -16.88
CA THR A 60 4.30 2.21 -17.17
C THR A 60 4.56 3.66 -17.57
N GLY A 61 5.79 4.15 -17.43
CA GLY A 61 6.12 5.56 -17.62
C GLY A 61 5.62 6.49 -16.51
N LYS A 62 5.02 5.94 -15.44
CA LYS A 62 4.46 6.72 -14.33
C LYS A 62 5.45 6.81 -13.18
N LYS A 63 5.56 8.01 -12.61
CA LYS A 63 6.39 8.29 -11.44
C LYS A 63 5.56 8.21 -10.16
N ILE A 64 6.07 7.49 -9.17
CA ILE A 64 5.54 7.49 -7.81
C ILE A 64 6.29 8.56 -7.01
N VAL A 65 5.54 9.43 -6.33
CA VAL A 65 6.08 10.53 -5.52
C VAL A 65 5.47 10.47 -4.13
N SER A 66 6.30 10.54 -3.09
CA SER A 66 5.81 10.79 -1.73
C SER A 66 5.63 12.29 -1.51
N THR A 67 4.47 12.69 -1.00
CA THR A 67 4.17 14.07 -0.61
C THR A 67 4.67 14.40 0.79
N MET A 68 5.19 13.42 1.53
CA MET A 68 5.66 13.55 2.90
C MET A 68 7.15 13.17 3.00
N GLN A 69 7.86 13.81 3.92
CA GLN A 69 9.25 13.44 4.23
C GLN A 69 9.26 12.42 5.35
N ILE A 70 9.20 11.14 4.97
CA ILE A 70 9.23 10.00 5.91
C ILE A 70 10.56 9.26 5.72
N GLU A 71 11.39 9.29 6.76
CA GLU A 71 12.71 8.64 6.79
C GLU A 71 12.74 7.39 7.68
N THR A 72 11.65 7.12 8.41
CA THR A 72 11.53 5.91 9.22
C THR A 72 11.53 4.66 8.33
N PRO A 73 12.03 3.51 8.82
CA PRO A 73 11.96 2.25 8.10
C PRO A 73 10.53 1.85 7.74
N ILE A 74 10.36 1.11 6.65
CA ILE A 74 9.03 0.61 6.24
C ILE A 74 8.44 -0.39 7.24
N GLY A 75 9.27 -1.05 8.06
CA GLY A 75 8.84 -1.91 9.17
C GLY A 75 8.20 -3.24 8.75
N ILE A 76 8.18 -3.55 7.45
CA ILE A 76 7.63 -4.78 6.89
C ILE A 76 8.55 -5.37 5.83
N GLN A 77 8.76 -6.68 5.88
CA GLN A 77 9.52 -7.40 4.86
C GLN A 77 8.65 -7.59 3.61
N ILE A 78 9.19 -7.26 2.44
CA ILE A 78 8.54 -7.50 1.14
C ILE A 78 9.39 -8.52 0.39
N ASP A 79 8.83 -9.70 0.11
CA ASP A 79 9.52 -10.78 -0.60
C ASP A 79 8.79 -11.16 -1.89
N LYS A 80 9.48 -10.99 -3.02
CA LYS A 80 9.01 -11.36 -4.38
C LYS A 80 7.55 -11.00 -4.63
N MET A 81 7.21 -9.73 -4.47
CA MET A 81 5.85 -9.22 -4.58
C MET A 81 5.74 -8.22 -5.73
N PRO A 82 4.63 -8.16 -6.49
CA PRO A 82 4.42 -7.11 -7.47
C PRO A 82 4.56 -5.72 -6.83
N TYR A 83 5.27 -4.81 -7.49
CA TYR A 83 5.64 -3.50 -6.95
C TYR A 83 4.43 -2.67 -6.51
N MET A 84 3.31 -2.73 -7.25
CA MET A 84 2.10 -2.00 -6.90
C MET A 84 1.48 -2.53 -5.61
N LYS A 85 1.44 -3.86 -5.44
CA LYS A 85 1.00 -4.48 -4.19
C LYS A 85 1.92 -4.08 -3.04
N ALA A 86 3.23 -4.11 -3.26
CA ALA A 86 4.21 -3.67 -2.26
C ALA A 86 4.00 -2.21 -1.85
N LEU A 87 3.79 -1.30 -2.82
CA LEU A 87 3.50 0.10 -2.58
C LEU A 87 2.27 0.27 -1.69
N LEU A 88 1.16 -0.39 -2.05
CA LEU A 88 -0.10 -0.25 -1.33
C LEU A 88 0.01 -0.75 0.11
N ILE A 89 0.69 -1.88 0.34
CA ILE A 89 0.93 -2.39 1.69
C ILE A 89 1.81 -1.42 2.49
N ILE A 90 2.92 -0.92 1.92
CA ILE A 90 3.82 0.03 2.59
C ILE A 90 3.07 1.32 2.96
N VAL A 91 2.28 1.87 2.04
CA VAL A 91 1.45 3.06 2.24
C VAL A 91 0.44 2.83 3.37
N GLN A 92 -0.30 1.72 3.34
CA GLN A 92 -1.28 1.38 4.36
C GLN A 92 -0.66 1.15 5.74
N TYR A 93 0.47 0.46 5.81
CA TYR A 93 1.19 0.21 7.06
C TYR A 93 1.62 1.52 7.74
N ASN A 94 1.95 2.54 6.94
CA ASN A 94 2.31 3.87 7.42
C ASN A 94 1.10 4.82 7.60
N ASN A 95 -0.14 4.31 7.53
CA ASN A 95 -1.38 5.09 7.61
C ASN A 95 -1.47 6.21 6.55
N LEU A 96 -0.89 5.96 5.37
CA LEU A 96 -0.92 6.86 4.23
C LEU A 96 -1.98 6.40 3.23
N GLN A 97 -2.25 7.25 2.24
CA GLN A 97 -3.15 6.94 1.13
C GLN A 97 -2.40 7.11 -0.20
N PHE A 98 -2.66 6.18 -1.13
CA PHE A 98 -2.20 6.27 -2.51
C PHE A 98 -3.28 6.97 -3.34
N GLU A 99 -2.88 7.97 -4.12
CA GLU A 99 -3.72 8.67 -5.08
C GLU A 99 -3.09 8.64 -6.46
N GLU A 100 -3.84 8.21 -7.47
CA GLU A 100 -3.44 8.34 -8.85
C GLU A 100 -3.94 9.69 -9.41
N ARG A 101 -3.04 10.45 -10.05
CA ARG A 101 -3.37 11.72 -10.69
C ARG A 101 -3.12 11.61 -12.19
N ALA A 102 -4.09 12.09 -12.97
CA ALA A 102 -4.05 12.11 -14.44
C ALA A 102 -3.28 13.33 -14.98
#